data_AF-A0A1S4E6N8-F1
#
_entry.id   AF-A0A1S4E6N8-F1
#
_cell.length_a   1.000
_cell.length_b   1.000
_cell.length_c   1.000
_cell.angle_alpha   90.00
_cell.angle_beta   90.00
_cell.angle_gamma   90.00
#
_symmetry.space_group_name_H-M   'P 1'
#
loop_
_entity.id
_entity.type
_entity.pdbx_description
1 polymer ?
#
loop_
_entity_poly.entity_id
_entity_poly.type
_entity_poly.pdbx_seq_one_letter_code
_entity_poly.pdbx_strand_id
1 'polypeptide(L)'
;DDSYDKIKEMLENIEMTPADVAENLMPKYEGEETGECLKRLIKGLEDAKVAADKKKAEEEAEAAKMAEKEKEEKEKEEKKKAEE
;
A
#
# COMPACT_ATOMS: atom_id res chain seq x y z
N ASP A 1 -24.37 -1.82 12.49
CA ASP A 1 -23.53 -0.78 13.10
C ASP A 1 -22.46 -0.47 12.06
N ASP A 2 -22.71 0.54 11.22
CA ASP A 2 -22.00 0.80 9.96
C ASP A 2 -20.49 1.04 10.14
N SER A 3 -20.06 1.31 11.38
CA SER A 3 -18.66 1.53 11.75
C SER A 3 -17.81 0.27 11.60
N TYR A 4 -18.34 -0.90 11.94
CA TYR A 4 -17.59 -2.17 11.84
C TYR A 4 -17.40 -2.61 10.40
N ASP A 5 -18.43 -2.45 9.55
CA ASP A 5 -18.35 -2.78 8.13
C ASP A 5 -17.31 -1.90 7.42
N LYS A 6 -17.22 -0.63 7.79
CA LYS A 6 -16.20 0.29 7.26
C LYS A 6 -14.78 -0.07 7.69
N ILE A 7 -14.58 -0.46 8.96
CA ILE A 7 -13.27 -0.91 9.45
C ILE A 7 -12.88 -2.22 8.77
N LYS A 8 -13.84 -3.12 8.53
CA LYS A 8 -13.60 -4.37 7.80
C LYS A 8 -13.18 -4.10 6.36
N GLU A 9 -13.92 -3.25 5.64
CA GLU A 9 -13.56 -2.85 4.27
C GLU A 9 -12.18 -2.23 4.22
N MET A 10 -11.83 -1.37 5.19
CA MET A 10 -10.48 -0.83 5.30
C MET A 10 -9.47 -1.96 5.45
N LEU A 11 -9.60 -2.83 6.45
CA LEU A 11 -8.68 -3.94 6.72
C LEU A 11 -8.55 -4.94 5.55
N GLU A 12 -9.58 -5.09 4.71
CA GLU A 12 -9.51 -5.93 3.50
C GLU A 12 -8.61 -5.34 2.40
N ASN A 13 -8.43 -4.02 2.38
CA ASN A 13 -7.69 -3.30 1.33
C ASN A 13 -6.26 -2.90 1.73
N ILE A 14 -5.88 -3.03 3.01
CA ILE A 14 -4.55 -2.67 3.52
C ILE A 14 -3.83 -3.89 4.07
N GLU A 15 -2.50 -3.92 3.89
CA GLU A 15 -1.64 -4.98 4.42
C GLU A 15 -1.49 -4.80 5.95
N MET A 16 -2.42 -5.37 6.72
CA MET A 16 -2.37 -5.40 8.18
C MET A 16 -2.81 -6.77 8.69
N THR A 17 -2.01 -7.42 9.54
CA THR A 17 -2.31 -8.76 10.05
C THR A 17 -3.22 -8.69 11.29
N PRO A 18 -3.93 -9.78 11.63
CA PRO A 18 -4.67 -9.86 12.90
C PRO A 18 -3.80 -9.57 14.13
N ALA A 19 -2.50 -9.88 14.08
CA ALA A 19 -1.56 -9.58 15.16
C ALA A 19 -1.27 -8.07 15.24
N ASP A 20 -1.09 -7.38 14.11
CA ASP A 20 -0.91 -5.93 14.08
C ASP A 20 -2.14 -5.20 14.65
N VAL A 21 -3.35 -5.65 14.28
CA VAL A 21 -4.60 -5.10 14.82
C VAL A 21 -4.66 -5.29 16.33
N ALA A 22 -4.34 -6.50 16.82
CA ALA A 22 -4.30 -6.78 18.25
C ALA A 22 -3.24 -5.92 18.97
N GLU A 23 -2.06 -5.73 18.37
CA GLU A 23 -0.99 -4.92 18.96
C GLU A 23 -1.39 -3.46 19.15
N ASN A 24 -2.20 -2.92 18.23
CA ASN A 24 -2.71 -1.57 18.33
C ASN A 24 -3.80 -1.42 19.41
N LEU A 25 -4.64 -2.45 19.56
CA LEU A 25 -5.75 -2.47 20.52
C LEU A 25 -5.34 -2.88 21.93
N MET A 26 -4.17 -3.50 22.10
CA MET A 26 -3.66 -3.84 23.42
C MET A 26 -3.08 -2.61 24.13
N PRO A 27 -3.43 -2.41 25.42
CA PRO A 27 -2.79 -1.42 26.27
C PRO A 27 -1.27 -1.61 26.30
N LYS A 28 -0.51 -0.52 26.12
CA LYS A 28 0.96 -0.56 26.25
C LYS A 28 1.43 -0.41 27.70
N TYR A 29 0.58 0.15 28.56
CA TYR A 29 0.83 0.31 29.99
C TYR A 29 -0.46 0.19 30.80
N GLU A 30 -0.31 -0.08 32.09
CA GLU A 30 -1.44 -0.16 33.02
C GLU A 30 -2.13 1.20 33.15
N GLY A 31 -3.44 1.23 32.92
CA GLY A 31 -4.23 2.47 32.92
C GLY A 31 -4.22 3.22 31.57
N GLU A 32 -3.70 2.64 30.48
CA GLU A 32 -3.92 3.20 29.14
C GLU A 32 -5.42 3.12 28.80
N GLU A 33 -5.99 4.27 28.44
CA GLU A 33 -7.42 4.36 28.13
C GLU A 33 -7.73 3.68 26.78
N THR A 34 -8.90 3.04 26.68
CA THR A 34 -9.32 2.38 25.43
C THR A 34 -9.33 3.34 24.24
N GLY A 35 -9.63 4.62 24.48
CA GLY A 35 -9.58 5.66 23.44
C GLY A 35 -8.17 5.88 22.87
N GLU A 36 -7.11 5.68 23.66
CA GLU A 36 -5.73 5.78 23.18
C GLU A 36 -5.34 4.58 22.32
N CYS A 37 -5.78 3.39 22.69
CA CYS A 37 -5.62 2.16 21.90
C CYS A 37 -6.30 2.30 20.52
N LEU A 38 -7.54 2.82 20.49
CA LEU A 38 -8.28 3.05 19.25
C LEU A 38 -7.61 4.10 18.35
N LYS A 39 -7.11 5.21 18.92
CA LYS A 39 -6.34 6.22 18.16
C LYS A 39 -5.11 5.62 17.51
N ARG A 40 -4.42 4.71 18.21
CA ARG A 40 -3.25 4.01 17.67
C ARG A 40 -3.63 3.13 16.48
N LEU A 41 -4.71 2.37 16.59
CA LEU A 41 -5.23 1.57 15.48
C LEU A 41 -5.56 2.45 14.27
N ILE A 42 -6.30 3.54 14.47
CA ILE A 42 -6.67 4.47 13.38
C ILE A 42 -5.42 4.99 12.67
N LYS A 43 -4.42 5.43 13.43
CA LYS A 43 -3.16 5.90 12.85
C LYS A 43 -2.45 4.80 12.05
N GLY A 44 -2.41 3.58 12.58
CA GLY A 44 -1.84 2.43 11.87
C GLY A 44 -2.54 2.14 10.54
N LEU A 45 -3.87 2.26 10.50
CA LEU A 45 -4.66 2.09 9.27
C LEU A 45 -4.38 3.22 8.25
N GLU A 46 -4.24 4.46 8.72
CA GLU A 46 -3.90 5.60 7.86
C GLU A 46 -2.50 5.45 7.25
N ASP A 47 -1.51 5.07 8.07
CA ASP A 47 -0.13 4.85 7.63
C ASP A 47 -0.06 3.68 6.61
N ALA A 48 -0.76 2.58 6.87
CA ALA A 48 -0.85 1.44 5.95
C ALA A 48 -1.48 1.84 4.61
N LYS A 49 -2.50 2.70 4.63
CA LYS A 49 -3.15 3.19 3.41
C LYS A 49 -2.19 4.04 2.57
N VAL A 50 -1.48 4.97 3.20
CA VAL A 50 -0.47 5.80 2.52
C VAL A 50 0.65 4.93 1.92
N ALA A 51 1.07 3.89 2.64
CA ALA A 51 2.07 2.95 2.14
C ALA A 51 1.56 2.16 0.91
N ALA A 52 0.32 1.68 0.95
CA ALA A 52 -0.31 0.98 -0.17
C ALA A 52 -0.45 1.87 -1.41
N ASP A 53 -0.93 3.11 -1.23
CA ASP A 53 -1.06 4.10 -2.31
C ASP A 53 0.30 4.42 -2.94
N LYS A 54 1.34 4.58 -2.12
CA LYS A 54 2.70 4.82 -2.59
C LYS A 54 3.27 3.64 -3.37
N LYS A 55 3.09 2.42 -2.86
CA LYS A 55 3.58 1.18 -3.51
C LYS A 55 2.95 1.02 -4.89
N LYS A 56 1.63 1.25 -5.00
CA LYS A 56 0.91 1.23 -6.28
C LYS A 56 1.46 2.25 -7.27
N ALA A 57 1.69 3.49 -6.82
CA ALA A 57 2.25 4.53 -7.69
C ALA A 57 3.68 4.20 -8.16
N GLU A 58 4.49 3.57 -7.30
CA GLU A 58 5.84 3.12 -7.64
C GLU A 58 5.81 1.97 -8.67
N GLU A 59 4.93 0.99 -8.48
CA GLU A 59 4.71 -0.12 -9.44
C GLU A 59 4.23 0.39 -10.80
N GLU A 60 3.28 1.33 -10.84
CA GLU A 60 2.81 1.95 -12.08
C GLU A 60 3.93 2.72 -12.80
N ALA A 61 4.76 3.46 -12.05
CA ALA A 61 5.89 4.20 -12.60
C ALA A 61 7.00 3.27 -13.13
N GLU A 62 7.27 2.15 -12.45
CA GLU A 62 8.23 1.15 -12.91
C GLU A 62 7.73 0.46 -14.19
N ALA A 63 6.46 0.05 -14.22
CA ALA A 63 5.84 -0.57 -15.39
C ALA A 63 5.89 0.36 -16.62
N ALA A 64 5.62 1.66 -16.44
CA ALA A 64 5.71 2.65 -17.52
C ALA A 64 7.14 2.77 -18.07
N LYS A 65 8.16 2.83 -17.20
CA LYS A 65 9.57 2.89 -17.60
C LYS A 65 10.02 1.65 -18.35
N MET A 66 9.60 0.45 -17.90
CA MET A 66 9.90 -0.79 -18.60
C MET A 66 9.28 -0.80 -20.00
N ALA A 67 8.02 -0.37 -20.12
CA ALA A 67 7.33 -0.30 -21.42
C ALA A 67 7.97 0.71 -22.38
N GLU A 68 8.43 1.87 -21.89
CA GLU A 68 9.17 2.83 -22.73
C GLU A 68 10.51 2.26 -23.19
N LYS A 69 11.28 1.64 -22.29
CA LYS A 69 12.56 1.03 -22.64
C LYS A 69 12.40 -0.08 -23.69
N GLU A 70 11.37 -0.92 -23.54
CA GLU A 70 11.10 -2.01 -24.48
C GLU A 70 10.67 -1.50 -25.86
N LYS A 71 9.93 -0.38 -25.92
CA LYS A 71 9.62 0.31 -27.19
C LYS A 71 10.87 0.90 -27.84
N GLU A 72 11.73 1.56 -27.05
CA GLU A 72 12.96 2.17 -27.59
C GLU A 72 13.95 1.12 -28.11
N GLU A 73 14.05 -0.04 -27.44
CA GLU A 73 14.86 -1.16 -27.91
C GLU A 73 14.32 -1.75 -29.22
N LYS A 74 13.00 -1.95 -29.34
CA LYS A 74 12.36 -2.42 -30.59
C LYS A 74 12.60 -1.44 -31.74
N GLU A 75 12.43 -0.14 -31.50
CA GLU A 75 12.62 0.87 -32.54
C GLU A 75 14.08 0.98 -33.01
N LYS A 76 15.05 0.79 -32.09
CA LYS A 76 16.48 0.70 -32.42
C LYS A 76 16.80 -0.56 -33.22
N GLU A 77 16.18 -1.68 -32.92
CA GLU A 77 16.39 -2.93 -33.64
C GLU A 77 15.81 -2.87 -35.07
N GLU A 78 14.63 -2.26 -35.23
CA GLU A 78 14.01 -2.05 -36.55
C GLU A 78 14.83 -1.09 -37.43
N LYS A 79 15.35 0.01 -36.88
CA LYS A 79 16.23 0.93 -37.62
C LYS A 79 17.51 0.25 -38.10
N LYS A 80 18.14 -0.59 -37.27
CA LYS A 80 19.33 -1.36 -37.67
C LYS A 80 19.06 -2.35 -38.80
N LYS A 81 17.89 -3.02 -38.79
CA LYS A 81 17.50 -3.95 -39.86
C LYS A 81 17.15 -3.26 -41.19
N ALA A 82 16.83 -1.97 -41.16
CA ALA A 82 16.50 -1.20 -42.37
C ALA A 82 17.74 -0.55 -43.04
N GLU A 83 18.87 -0.47 -42.34
CA GLU A 83 20.14 0.04 -42.87
C GLU A 83 21.10 -1.05 -43.38
N GLU A 84 20.78 -2.34 -43.16
CA GLU A 84 21.50 -3.50 -43.72
C GLU A 84 20.82 -4.02 -45.00
#